data_AF-A0A246JUP4-F1
#
_entry.id   AF-A0A246JUP4-F1
#
_cell.length_a   1.000
_cell.length_b   1.000
_cell.length_c   1.000
_cell.angle_alpha   90.00
_cell.angle_beta   90.00
_cell.angle_gamma   90.00
#
_symmetry.space_group_name_H-M   'P 1'
#
loop_
_entity.id
_entity.type
_entity.pdbx_description
1 polymer ?
#
loop_
_entity_poly.entity_id
_entity_poly.type
_entity_poly.pdbx_seq_one_letter_code
_entity_poly.pdbx_strand_id
1 'polypeptide(L)'
;MWIAIIAIFCAGVGNFAMHRAFMESDDPLVQQMVRPLADKIGPHATYIFEFLLLVGAMAIATRNWFTALLLYGLYTIFNAIAFNWIMQRPQ
;
A
#
# COMPACT_ATOMS: atom_id res chain seq x y z
N MET A 1 2.98 21.21 7.48
CA MET A 1 3.88 20.45 6.57
C MET A 1 4.44 19.21 7.26
N TRP A 2 5.18 19.33 8.36
CA TRP A 2 5.73 18.19 9.12
C TRP A 2 4.68 17.16 9.56
N ILE A 3 3.53 17.60 10.08
CA ILE A 3 2.43 16.71 10.49
C ILE A 3 1.92 15.86 9.32
N ALA A 4 1.82 16.43 8.12
CA ALA A 4 1.38 15.70 6.94
C ALA A 4 2.41 14.66 6.49
N ILE A 5 3.71 15.00 6.56
CA ILE A 5 4.80 14.07 6.25
C ILE A 5 4.81 12.91 7.25
N ILE A 6 4.66 13.20 8.55
CA ILE A 6 4.57 12.17 9.60
C ILE A 6 3.34 11.28 9.37
N ALA A 7 2.18 11.86 9.07
CA ALA A 7 0.96 11.10 8.80
C ALA A 7 1.10 10.20 7.56
N ILE A 8 1.65 10.72 6.45
CA ILE A 8 1.92 9.96 5.22
C ILE A 8 2.94 8.84 5.51
N PHE A 9 3.97 9.12 6.29
CA PHE A 9 4.95 8.12 6.70
C PHE A 9 4.32 7.00 7.53
N CYS A 10 3.55 7.33 8.56
CA CYS A 10 2.82 6.34 9.37
C CYS A 10 1.84 5.52 8.53
N ALA A 11 1.10 6.16 7.62
CA ALA A 11 0.23 5.47 6.67
C ALA A 11 1.03 4.54 5.74
N GLY A 12 2.24 4.94 5.34
CA GLY A 12 3.16 4.12 4.57
C GLY A 12 3.58 2.87 5.32
N VAL A 13 4.00 3.01 6.58
CA VAL A 13 4.31 1.85 7.44
C VAL A 13 3.11 0.89 7.51
N GLY A 14 1.90 1.43 7.64
CA GLY A 14 0.66 0.64 7.61
C GLY A 14 0.45 -0.09 6.28
N ASN A 15 0.60 0.58 5.13
CA ASN A 15 0.50 -0.03 3.81
C ASN A 15 1.51 -1.17 3.64
N PHE A 16 2.77 -0.94 3.98
CA PHE A 16 3.81 -1.97 3.91
C PHE A 16 3.49 -3.18 4.79
N ALA A 17 2.98 -2.96 6.00
CA ALA A 17 2.57 -4.03 6.90
C ALA A 17 1.37 -4.81 6.33
N MET A 18 0.36 -4.12 5.78
CA MET A 18 -0.78 -4.75 5.11
C MET A 18 -0.35 -5.52 3.88
N HIS A 19 0.54 -4.97 3.05
CA HIS A 19 1.04 -5.62 1.85
C HIS A 19 1.87 -6.85 2.18
N ARG A 20 2.68 -6.78 3.24
CA ARG A 20 3.39 -7.93 3.77
C ARG A 20 2.46 -9.02 4.26
N ALA A 21 1.47 -8.66 5.07
CA ALA A 21 0.45 -9.60 5.50
C ALA A 21 -0.28 -10.21 4.30
N PHE A 22 -0.58 -9.42 3.28
CA PHE A 22 -1.20 -9.89 2.04
C PHE A 22 -0.31 -10.89 1.30
N MET A 23 0.99 -10.65 1.19
CA MET A 23 1.92 -11.56 0.52
C MET A 23 2.23 -12.83 1.32
N GLU A 24 2.24 -12.74 2.65
CA GLU A 24 2.44 -13.89 3.55
C GLU A 24 1.13 -14.70 3.74
N SER A 25 -0.01 -14.20 3.27
CA SER A 25 -1.29 -14.91 3.38
C SER A 25 -1.39 -16.03 2.36
N ASP A 26 -1.52 -17.26 2.85
CA ASP A 26 -1.71 -18.49 2.05
C ASP A 26 -3.12 -18.66 1.47
N ASP A 27 -3.92 -17.58 1.45
CA ASP A 27 -5.30 -17.62 1.03
C ASP A 27 -5.39 -17.91 -0.49
N PRO A 28 -6.15 -18.93 -0.95
CA PRO A 28 -6.16 -19.36 -2.35
C PRO A 28 -6.52 -18.26 -3.36
N LEU A 29 -7.31 -17.26 -2.95
CA LEU A 29 -7.62 -16.09 -3.79
C LEU A 29 -6.44 -15.11 -3.89
N VAL A 30 -5.71 -14.92 -2.79
CA VAL A 30 -4.48 -14.13 -2.78
C VAL A 30 -3.44 -14.81 -3.66
N GLN A 31 -3.26 -16.13 -3.54
CA GLN A 31 -2.38 -16.86 -4.45
C GLN A 31 -2.81 -16.73 -5.92
N GLN A 32 -4.11 -16.74 -6.24
CA GLN A 32 -4.58 -16.56 -7.62
C GLN A 32 -4.36 -15.16 -8.18
N MET A 33 -4.51 -14.10 -7.37
CA MET A 33 -4.27 -12.72 -7.82
C MET A 33 -2.78 -12.36 -7.81
N VAL A 34 -2.03 -12.86 -6.82
CA VAL A 34 -0.62 -12.57 -6.63
C VAL A 34 0.27 -13.44 -7.52
N ARG A 35 -0.04 -14.73 -7.77
CA ARG A 35 0.76 -15.59 -8.67
C ARG A 35 1.05 -14.96 -10.04
N PRO A 36 0.06 -14.52 -10.83
CA PRO A 36 0.32 -13.96 -12.16
C PRO A 36 1.11 -12.64 -12.11
N LEU A 37 1.03 -11.90 -11.00
CA LEU A 37 1.78 -10.66 -10.81
C LEU A 37 3.21 -10.95 -10.31
N ALA A 38 3.37 -11.90 -9.38
CA ALA A 38 4.63 -12.36 -8.83
C ALA A 38 5.47 -13.13 -9.87
N ASP A 39 4.85 -13.95 -10.73
CA ASP A 39 5.54 -14.65 -11.82
C ASP A 39 6.10 -13.67 -12.88
N LYS A 40 5.45 -12.51 -13.06
CA LYS A 40 5.90 -11.51 -14.04
C LYS A 40 6.90 -10.51 -13.50
N ILE A 41 6.76 -10.08 -12.25
CA ILE A 41 7.47 -8.90 -11.71
C ILE A 41 8.29 -9.26 -10.47
N GLY A 42 8.05 -10.42 -9.87
CA GLY A 42 8.73 -10.89 -8.66
C GLY A 42 8.10 -10.30 -7.38
N PRO A 43 8.08 -11.08 -6.28
CA PRO A 43 7.46 -10.67 -5.01
C PRO A 43 8.02 -9.37 -4.44
N HIS A 44 9.26 -8.99 -4.78
CA HIS A 44 9.91 -7.79 -4.22
C HIS A 44 9.59 -6.51 -4.99
N ALA A 45 9.18 -6.59 -6.25
CA ALA A 45 8.93 -5.41 -7.06
C ALA A 45 7.69 -4.61 -6.59
N THR A 46 6.69 -5.30 -6.04
CA THR A 46 5.49 -4.64 -5.52
C THR A 46 5.81 -3.78 -4.29
N TYR A 47 6.72 -4.22 -3.42
CA TYR A 47 7.23 -3.39 -2.31
C TYR A 47 8.03 -2.18 -2.79
N ILE A 48 8.83 -2.35 -3.86
CA ILE A 48 9.54 -1.21 -4.47
C ILE A 48 8.53 -0.19 -5.00
N PHE A 49 7.43 -0.66 -5.60
CA PHE A 49 6.37 0.23 -6.07
C PHE A 49 5.67 0.97 -4.92
N GLU A 50 5.33 0.29 -3.83
CA GLU A 50 4.80 0.94 -2.62
C GLU A 50 5.77 1.98 -2.04
N PHE A 51 7.08 1.68 -2.07
CA PHE A 51 8.12 2.60 -1.63
C PHE A 51 8.17 3.85 -2.51
N LEU A 52 8.13 3.67 -3.83
CA LEU A 52 8.12 4.78 -4.78
C LEU A 52 6.88 5.66 -4.64
N LEU A 53 5.70 5.05 -4.39
CA LEU A 53 4.48 5.80 -4.09
C LEU A 53 4.61 6.63 -2.80
N LEU A 54 5.18 6.04 -1.75
CA LEU A 54 5.41 6.73 -0.48
C LEU A 54 6.39 7.90 -0.62
N VAL A 55 7.53 7.67 -1.30
CA VAL A 55 8.54 8.72 -1.57
C VAL A 55 7.95 9.81 -2.45
N GLY A 56 7.20 9.46 -3.49
CA GLY A 56 6.51 10.42 -4.36
C GLY A 56 5.51 11.27 -3.58
N ALA A 57 4.71 10.66 -2.71
CA ALA A 57 3.78 11.40 -1.85
C ALA A 57 4.49 12.35 -0.89
N MET A 58 5.58 11.91 -0.24
CA MET A 58 6.39 12.78 0.63
C MET A 58 7.03 13.93 -0.16
N ALA A 59 7.52 13.69 -1.38
CA ALA A 59 8.06 14.74 -2.24
C ALA A 59 6.98 15.79 -2.58
N ILE A 60 5.77 15.37 -2.95
CA ILE A 60 4.64 16.29 -3.21
C ILE A 60 4.26 17.04 -1.93
N ALA A 61 4.33 16.39 -0.76
CA ALA A 61 3.99 17.00 0.52
C ALA A 61 4.89 18.20 0.88
N THR A 62 6.12 18.25 0.36
CA THR A 62 7.02 19.41 0.55
C THR A 62 6.51 20.68 -0.15
N ARG A 63 5.72 20.53 -1.22
CA ARG A 63 5.20 21.64 -2.01
C ARG A 63 3.72 21.90 -1.74
N ASN A 64 2.91 20.84 -1.64
CA ASN A 64 1.50 20.91 -1.32
C ASN A 64 1.10 19.73 -0.41
N TRP A 65 1.08 20.01 0.89
CA TRP A 65 0.76 19.02 1.93
C TRP A 65 -0.66 18.45 1.80
N PHE A 66 -1.64 19.26 1.36
CA PHE A 66 -3.04 18.83 1.27
C PHE A 66 -3.23 17.84 0.12
N THR A 67 -2.67 18.13 -1.06
CA THR A 67 -2.73 17.22 -2.21
C THR A 67 -2.04 15.90 -1.92
N ALA A 68 -0.87 15.92 -1.27
CA ALA A 68 -0.17 14.71 -0.90
C ALA A 68 -0.95 13.84 0.10
N LEU A 69 -1.52 14.47 1.13
CA LEU A 69 -2.30 13.78 2.15
C LEU A 69 -3.58 13.20 1.56
N LEU A 70 -4.23 13.91 0.64
CA LEU A 70 -5.42 13.43 -0.06
C LEU A 70 -5.07 12.25 -0.98
N LEU A 71 -4.07 12.38 -1.85
CA LEU A 71 -3.66 11.29 -2.76
C LEU A 71 -3.24 10.02 -2.00
N TYR A 72 -2.34 10.18 -1.02
CA TYR A 72 -1.82 9.04 -0.28
C TYR A 72 -2.81 8.47 0.72
N GLY A 73 -3.63 9.33 1.33
CA GLY A 73 -4.72 8.92 2.21
C GLY A 73 -5.77 8.11 1.45
N LEU A 74 -6.21 8.58 0.28
CA LEU A 74 -7.16 7.84 -0.56
C LEU A 74 -6.58 6.49 -0.98
N TYR A 75 -5.32 6.47 -1.42
CA TYR A 75 -4.62 5.24 -1.77
C TYR A 75 -4.59 4.25 -0.60
N THR A 76 -4.24 4.71 0.60
CA THR A 76 -4.19 3.88 1.81
C THR A 76 -5.57 3.33 2.18
N ILE A 77 -6.63 4.14 2.07
CA ILE A 77 -8.01 3.68 2.31
C ILE A 77 -8.39 2.60 1.31
N PHE A 78 -8.12 2.80 0.02
CA PHE A 78 -8.40 1.76 -0.99
C PHE A 78 -7.60 0.49 -0.75
N ASN A 79 -6.33 0.60 -0.36
CA ASN A 79 -5.49 -0.56 -0.05
C ASN A 79 -6.02 -1.31 1.18
N ALA A 80 -6.46 -0.58 2.21
CA ALA A 80 -7.09 -1.17 3.39
C ALA A 80 -8.44 -1.84 3.09
N ILE A 81 -9.27 -1.24 2.24
CA ILE A 81 -10.54 -1.84 1.79
C ILE A 81 -10.26 -3.11 0.97
N ALA A 82 -9.30 -3.08 0.06
CA ALA A 82 -8.90 -4.24 -0.72
C ALA A 82 -8.40 -5.37 0.18
N PHE A 83 -7.52 -5.04 1.13
CA PHE A 83 -7.04 -5.97 2.16
C PHE A 83 -8.22 -6.57 2.94
N ASN A 84 -9.12 -5.74 3.45
CA ASN A 84 -10.26 -6.19 4.25
C ASN A 84 -11.20 -7.09 3.44
N TRP A 85 -11.50 -6.72 2.19
CA TRP A 85 -12.41 -7.48 1.35
C TRP A 85 -11.84 -8.83 0.89
N ILE A 86 -10.52 -8.96 0.83
CA ILE A 86 -9.86 -10.20 0.41
C ILE A 86 -9.59 -11.08 1.62
N MET A 87 -9.15 -10.50 2.74
CA MET A 87 -8.76 -11.24 3.95
C MET A 87 -9.94 -11.57 4.88
N GLN A 88 -11.03 -10.79 4.88
CA GLN A 88 -12.22 -11.04 5.71
C GLN A 88 -13.39 -11.69 4.94
N ARG A 89 -13.15 -12.34 3.80
CA ARG A 89 -14.25 -13.10 3.16
C ARG A 89 -14.67 -14.25 4.08
N PRO A 90 -15.96 -14.39 4.43
CA PRO A 90 -16.43 -15.60 5.08
C PRO A 90 -16.21 -16.77 4.12
N GLN A 91 -15.54 -17.82 4.61
CA GLN A 91 -15.38 -19.08 3.87
C GLN A 91 -16.72 -19.79 3.67
#